data_AF-A0A377TU96-F1
#
_entry.id   AF-A0A377TU96-F1
#
_cell.length_a   1.000
_cell.length_b   1.000
_cell.length_c   1.000
_cell.angle_alpha   90.00
_cell.angle_beta   90.00
_cell.angle_gamma   90.00
#
_symmetry.space_group_name_H-M   'P 1'
#
loop_
_entity.id
_entity.type
_entity.pdbx_description
1 polymer ?
#
loop_
_entity_poly.entity_id
_entity_poly.type
_entity_poly.pdbx_seq_one_letter_code
_entity_poly.pdbx_strand_id
1 'polypeptide(L)'
;MVADKPFFIEPLFTRDPRLIKQEHILMAMMAIKGIYAEHQVQSLNHGIGFNTAAIELLLPTYGEQLGLKGKICKHWTLNPHPTLIPAIESGWVESVHCFGGELGMEEYIRAAGYLLYRPGWLDAL
;
A
#
# COMPACT_ATOMS: atom_id res chain seq x y z
N MET A 1 -5.66 3.26 -35.80
CA MET A 1 -5.64 4.67 -35.35
C MET A 1 -4.87 4.70 -34.04
N VAL A 2 -3.89 5.60 -33.92
CA VAL A 2 -3.12 5.82 -32.68
C VAL A 2 -3.57 7.18 -32.13
N ALA A 3 -3.70 7.31 -30.82
CA ALA A 3 -4.05 8.57 -30.18
C ALA A 3 -2.96 9.64 -30.46
N ASP A 4 -3.37 10.90 -30.51
CA ASP A 4 -2.51 12.07 -30.73
C ASP A 4 -1.62 12.41 -29.52
N LYS A 5 -1.96 11.90 -28.34
CA LYS A 5 -1.23 12.07 -27.08
C LYS A 5 -1.37 10.84 -26.18
N PRO A 6 -0.46 10.66 -25.20
CA PRO A 6 -0.63 9.65 -24.16
C PRO A 6 -1.97 9.81 -23.43
N PHE A 7 -2.55 8.69 -23.00
CA PHE A 7 -3.74 8.72 -22.15
C PHE A 7 -3.42 9.35 -20.80
N PHE A 8 -4.38 10.07 -20.24
CA PHE A 8 -4.23 10.71 -18.93
C PHE A 8 -4.33 9.66 -17.82
N ILE A 9 -3.43 9.73 -16.85
CA ILE A 9 -3.43 8.90 -15.64
C ILE A 9 -3.52 9.83 -14.44
N GLU A 10 -4.56 9.64 -13.63
CA GLU A 10 -4.75 10.38 -12.38
C GLU A 10 -4.08 9.65 -11.21
N PRO A 11 -3.32 10.33 -10.33
CA PRO A 11 -2.77 9.74 -9.11
C PRO A 11 -3.87 9.63 -8.03
N LEU A 12 -4.85 8.75 -8.28
CA LEU A 12 -6.09 8.66 -7.50
C LEU A 12 -5.83 8.23 -6.04
N PHE A 13 -4.88 7.32 -5.83
CA PHE A 13 -4.62 6.71 -4.52
C PHE A 13 -3.47 7.38 -3.77
N THR A 14 -2.60 8.13 -4.46
CA THR A 14 -1.46 8.82 -3.83
C THR A 14 -1.91 9.84 -2.78
N ARG A 15 -1.39 9.73 -1.56
CA ARG A 15 -1.66 10.69 -0.47
C ARG A 15 -0.36 11.30 0.03
N ASP A 16 -0.32 12.63 0.09
CA ASP A 16 0.82 13.37 0.64
C ASP A 16 0.88 13.18 2.17
N PRO A 17 1.92 12.51 2.70
CA PRO A 17 2.02 12.22 4.13
C PRO A 17 2.03 13.48 5.01
N ARG A 18 2.41 14.65 4.48
CA ARG A 18 2.40 15.93 5.21
C ARG A 18 1.00 16.38 5.62
N LEU A 19 -0.04 15.83 4.99
CA LEU A 19 -1.44 16.12 5.28
C LEU A 19 -2.06 15.13 6.28
N ILE A 20 -1.29 14.14 6.76
CA ILE A 20 -1.70 13.26 7.83
C ILE A 20 -1.68 14.03 9.15
N LYS A 21 -2.82 14.02 9.85
CA LYS A 21 -3.03 14.71 11.11
C LYS A 21 -3.02 13.75 12.29
N GLN A 22 -3.02 14.29 13.50
CA GLN A 22 -2.95 13.51 14.73
C GLN A 22 -4.16 12.59 14.93
N GLU A 23 -5.35 13.00 14.50
CA GLU A 23 -6.54 12.15 14.53
C GLU A 23 -6.38 10.90 13.64
N HIS A 24 -5.74 11.02 12.48
CA HIS A 24 -5.47 9.88 11.60
C HIS A 24 -4.49 8.91 12.25
N ILE A 25 -3.43 9.44 12.89
CA ILE A 25 -2.42 8.66 13.60
C ILE A 25 -3.07 7.89 14.77
N LEU A 26 -3.89 8.57 15.58
CA LEU A 26 -4.60 7.94 16.69
C LEU A 26 -5.51 6.81 16.20
N MET A 27 -6.33 7.07 15.18
CA MET A 27 -7.20 6.04 14.60
C MET A 27 -6.40 4.87 14.00
N ALA A 28 -5.26 5.15 13.37
CA ALA A 28 -4.40 4.12 12.82
C ALA A 28 -3.77 3.22 13.90
N MET A 29 -3.31 3.80 15.01
CA MET A 29 -2.83 3.03 16.16
C MET A 29 -3.93 2.15 16.76
N MET A 30 -5.15 2.69 16.89
CA MET A 30 -6.32 1.94 17.35
C MET A 30 -6.66 0.78 16.40
N ALA A 31 -6.61 1.01 15.08
CA ALA A 31 -6.87 -0.04 14.09
C ALA A 31 -5.81 -1.15 14.14
N ILE A 32 -4.52 -0.80 14.18
CA ILE A 32 -3.42 -1.77 14.25
C ILE A 32 -3.55 -2.63 15.50
N LYS A 33 -3.72 -2.02 16.68
CA LYS A 33 -3.74 -2.74 17.95
C LYS A 33 -5.08 -3.42 18.23
N GLY A 34 -6.18 -2.69 18.08
CA GLY A 34 -7.51 -3.13 18.51
C GLY A 34 -8.27 -3.96 17.47
N ILE A 35 -7.81 -3.99 16.22
CA ILE A 35 -8.47 -4.75 15.15
C ILE A 35 -7.47 -5.72 14.52
N TYR A 36 -6.37 -5.22 13.96
CA TYR A 36 -5.49 -6.05 13.15
C TYR A 36 -4.76 -7.08 14.01
N ALA A 37 -4.20 -6.65 15.14
CA ALA A 37 -3.55 -7.54 16.10
C ALA A 37 -4.56 -8.43 16.83
N GLU A 38 -5.66 -7.87 17.33
CA GLU A 38 -6.68 -8.62 18.08
C GLU A 38 -7.26 -9.79 17.27
N HIS A 39 -7.50 -9.57 15.97
CA HIS A 39 -8.10 -10.59 15.10
C HIS A 39 -7.08 -11.28 14.19
N GLN A 40 -5.78 -11.04 14.39
CA GLN A 40 -4.69 -11.63 13.59
C GLN A 40 -4.95 -11.50 12.07
N VAL A 41 -5.30 -10.29 11.63
CA VAL A 41 -5.66 -10.02 10.23
C VAL A 41 -4.46 -10.31 9.32
N GLN A 42 -4.56 -11.37 8.50
CA GLN A 42 -3.47 -11.78 7.60
C GLN A 42 -3.49 -11.02 6.27
N SER A 43 -4.69 -10.76 5.74
CA SER A 43 -4.91 -10.16 4.42
C SER A 43 -5.95 -9.04 4.48
N LEU A 44 -5.77 -8.02 3.64
CA LEU A 44 -6.61 -6.82 3.68
C LEU A 44 -6.58 -5.99 2.40
N ASN A 45 -7.56 -5.11 2.30
CA ASN A 45 -7.61 -3.97 1.40
C ASN A 45 -7.75 -2.69 2.25
N HIS A 46 -7.15 -1.60 1.78
CA HIS A 46 -7.39 -0.28 2.33
C HIS A 46 -8.22 0.54 1.34
N GLY A 47 -9.29 1.15 1.84
CA GLY A 47 -9.97 2.21 1.13
C GLY A 47 -9.07 3.44 0.96
N ILE A 48 -9.46 4.32 0.04
CA ILE A 48 -8.74 5.56 -0.25
C ILE A 48 -8.90 6.56 0.90
N GLY A 49 -7.80 7.10 1.43
CA GLY A 49 -7.86 8.21 2.39
C GLY A 49 -6.63 8.34 3.28
N PHE A 50 -6.57 9.45 4.03
CA PHE A 50 -5.47 9.69 4.97
C PHE A 50 -5.50 8.76 6.19
N ASN A 51 -6.67 8.25 6.56
CA ASN A 51 -6.82 7.31 7.69
C ASN A 51 -6.05 6.01 7.44
N THR A 52 -6.24 5.41 6.27
CA THR A 52 -5.58 4.16 5.87
C THR A 52 -4.13 4.37 5.46
N ALA A 53 -3.79 5.50 4.83
CA ALA A 53 -2.40 5.88 4.58
C ALA A 53 -1.58 6.01 5.89
N ALA A 54 -2.19 6.52 6.96
CA ALA A 54 -1.54 6.56 8.27
C ALA A 54 -1.28 5.15 8.85
N ILE A 55 -2.18 4.19 8.62
CA ILE A 55 -1.96 2.79 9.01
C ILE A 55 -0.74 2.23 8.27
N GLU A 56 -0.68 2.38 6.95
CA GLU A 56 0.41 1.86 6.10
C GLU A 56 1.78 2.34 6.59
N LEU A 57 1.89 3.65 6.90
CA LEU A 57 3.12 4.27 7.38
C LEU A 57 3.48 3.88 8.83
N LEU A 58 2.49 3.48 9.65
CA LEU A 58 2.71 3.10 11.04
C LEU A 58 3.03 1.62 11.25
N LEU A 59 2.78 0.75 10.26
CA LEU A 59 3.19 -0.66 10.33
C LEU A 59 4.68 -0.82 10.69
N PRO A 60 5.64 -0.21 9.96
CA PRO A 60 7.07 -0.38 10.25
C PRO A 60 7.57 0.37 11.49
N THR A 61 6.69 1.06 12.23
CA THR A 61 7.06 1.79 13.46
C THR A 61 6.24 1.29 14.64
N TYR A 62 5.00 1.72 14.78
CA TYR A 62 4.12 1.31 15.87
C TYR A 62 3.79 -0.18 15.82
N GLY A 63 3.56 -0.74 14.63
CA GLY A 63 3.38 -2.18 14.47
C GLY A 63 4.63 -2.98 14.90
N GLU A 64 5.82 -2.46 14.60
CA GLU A 64 7.10 -3.06 15.00
C GLU A 64 7.30 -3.00 16.52
N GLN A 65 6.97 -1.87 17.16
CA GLN A 65 7.00 -1.72 18.63
C GLN A 65 6.10 -2.73 19.35
N LEU A 66 5.00 -3.15 18.71
CA LEU A 66 4.10 -4.18 19.22
C LEU A 66 4.57 -5.61 18.88
N GLY A 67 5.65 -5.78 18.12
CA GLY A 67 6.20 -7.08 17.73
C GLY A 67 5.28 -7.86 16.78
N LEU A 68 4.61 -7.16 15.86
CA LEU A 68 3.56 -7.73 14.98
C LEU A 68 4.05 -8.06 13.56
N LYS A 69 5.28 -7.71 13.20
CA LYS A 69 5.85 -8.03 11.88
C LYS A 69 5.78 -9.53 11.60
N GLY A 70 5.32 -9.89 10.39
CA GLY A 70 5.11 -11.28 9.97
C GLY A 70 3.92 -11.99 10.63
N LYS A 71 3.20 -11.32 11.54
CA LYS A 71 2.01 -11.86 12.21
C LYS A 71 0.70 -11.33 11.63
N ILE A 72 0.71 -10.14 11.03
CA ILE A 72 -0.47 -9.49 10.43
C ILE A 72 -0.10 -8.82 9.11
N CYS A 73 -1.10 -8.44 8.31
CA CYS A 73 -0.98 -7.56 7.14
C CYS A 73 0.05 -8.01 6.09
N LYS A 74 0.12 -9.31 5.81
CA LYS A 74 1.09 -9.89 4.88
C LYS A 74 0.66 -9.84 3.43
N HIS A 75 -0.64 -9.96 3.18
CA HIS A 75 -1.19 -10.08 1.82
C HIS A 75 -2.19 -8.97 1.53
N TRP A 76 -1.96 -8.24 0.44
CA TRP A 76 -2.75 -7.05 0.12
C TRP A 76 -3.47 -7.22 -1.20
N THR A 77 -4.72 -6.79 -1.25
CA THR A 77 -5.39 -6.46 -2.51
C THR A 77 -5.52 -4.95 -2.55
N LEU A 78 -4.53 -4.27 -3.14
CA LEU A 78 -4.35 -2.83 -3.04
C LEU A 78 -3.63 -2.31 -4.26
N ASN A 79 -4.00 -1.10 -4.72
CA ASN A 79 -3.18 -0.38 -5.68
C ASN A 79 -1.81 -0.04 -5.08
N PRO A 80 -0.80 0.27 -5.92
CA PRO A 80 0.55 0.48 -5.44
C PRO A 80 0.66 1.84 -4.77
N HIS A 81 0.18 1.94 -3.52
CA HIS A 81 0.23 3.16 -2.74
C HIS A 81 1.68 3.50 -2.41
N PRO A 82 2.16 4.73 -2.71
CA PRO A 82 3.49 5.16 -2.27
C PRO A 82 3.67 5.10 -0.75
N THR A 83 2.59 5.26 0.01
CA THR A 83 2.57 5.16 1.48
C THR A 83 2.81 3.75 2.01
N LEU A 84 2.67 2.71 1.18
CA LEU A 84 2.98 1.33 1.54
C LEU A 84 4.46 0.98 1.34
N ILE A 85 5.24 1.79 0.61
CA ILE A 85 6.67 1.55 0.34
C ILE A 85 7.45 1.22 1.62
N PRO A 86 7.35 2.00 2.72
CA PRO A 86 8.10 1.69 3.94
C PRO A 86 7.76 0.32 4.55
N ALA A 87 6.50 -0.13 4.44
CA ALA A 87 6.08 -1.45 4.91
C ALA A 87 6.63 -2.57 3.99
N ILE A 88 6.68 -2.34 2.68
CA ILE A 88 7.27 -3.29 1.73
C ILE A 88 8.78 -3.43 2.01
N GLU A 89 9.52 -2.32 2.01
CA GLU A 89 10.98 -2.31 2.20
C GLU A 89 11.41 -2.84 3.57
N SER A 90 10.57 -2.67 4.59
CA SER A 90 10.82 -3.24 5.91
C SER A 90 10.37 -4.69 6.05
N GLY A 91 9.86 -5.35 5.00
CA GLY A 91 9.50 -6.76 5.00
C GLY A 91 8.23 -7.10 5.78
N TRP A 92 7.28 -6.16 5.89
CA TRP A 92 5.95 -6.42 6.42
C TRP A 92 5.03 -7.08 5.39
N VAL A 93 5.22 -6.73 4.13
CA VAL A 93 4.35 -7.13 3.02
C VAL A 93 4.99 -8.30 2.27
N GLU A 94 4.25 -9.40 2.14
CA GLU A 94 4.67 -10.58 1.37
C GLU A 94 4.10 -10.57 -0.06
N SER A 95 2.87 -10.07 -0.24
CA SER A 95 2.25 -9.97 -1.57
C SER A 95 1.28 -8.79 -1.70
N VAL A 96 1.19 -8.24 -2.92
CA VAL A 96 0.24 -7.20 -3.29
C VAL A 96 -0.36 -7.53 -4.65
N HIS A 97 -1.67 -7.72 -4.71
CA HIS A 97 -2.43 -7.78 -5.95
C HIS A 97 -3.07 -6.42 -6.23
N CYS A 98 -2.68 -5.78 -7.33
CA CYS A 98 -3.18 -4.45 -7.70
C CYS A 98 -4.42 -4.50 -8.57
N PHE A 99 -5.35 -3.56 -8.35
CA PHE A 99 -6.48 -3.33 -9.24
C PHE A 99 -6.05 -2.59 -10.52
N GLY A 100 -5.03 -1.73 -10.41
CA GLY A 100 -4.44 -0.92 -11.48
C GLY A 100 -3.08 -0.35 -11.09
N GLY A 101 -2.55 0.57 -11.89
CA GLY A 101 -1.32 1.30 -11.59
C GLY A 101 -1.55 2.57 -10.76
N GLU A 102 -0.47 3.16 -10.28
CA GLU A 102 -0.45 4.50 -9.67
C GLU A 102 0.69 5.29 -10.32
N LEU A 103 0.42 6.54 -10.70
CA LEU A 103 1.38 7.37 -11.43
C LEU A 103 2.69 7.55 -10.63
N GLY A 104 3.82 7.17 -11.24
CA GLY A 104 5.15 7.29 -10.64
C GLY A 104 5.61 6.06 -9.86
N MET A 105 4.78 5.03 -9.76
CA MET A 105 5.12 3.76 -9.08
C MET A 105 5.62 2.67 -10.04
N GLU A 106 5.64 2.92 -11.34
CA GLU A 106 5.91 1.92 -12.39
C GLU A 106 7.30 1.29 -12.26
N GLU A 107 8.33 2.13 -12.08
CA GLU A 107 9.72 1.66 -11.92
C GLU A 107 9.91 0.91 -10.60
N TYR A 108 9.31 1.42 -9.51
CA TYR A 108 9.40 0.78 -8.21
C TYR A 108 8.77 -0.62 -8.25
N ILE A 109 7.57 -0.72 -8.81
CA ILE A 109 6.85 -1.97 -9.06
C ILE A 109 7.71 -2.95 -9.88
N ARG A 110 8.32 -2.47 -10.97
CA ARG A 110 9.14 -3.31 -11.85
C ARG A 110 10.37 -3.85 -11.13
N ALA A 111 11.03 -3.03 -10.32
CA ALA A 111 12.23 -3.39 -9.58
C ALA A 111 11.94 -4.28 -8.36
N ALA A 112 10.84 -4.03 -7.66
CA ALA A 112 10.51 -4.72 -6.42
C ALA A 112 10.21 -6.21 -6.62
N GLY A 113 9.78 -6.64 -7.81
CA GLY A 113 9.62 -8.06 -8.16
C GLY A 113 8.56 -8.84 -7.35
N TYR A 114 7.88 -8.20 -6.42
CA TYR A 114 6.79 -8.80 -5.64
C TYR A 114 5.57 -8.99 -6.53
N LEU A 115 4.98 -10.19 -6.44
CA LEU A 115 3.82 -10.78 -7.13
C LEU A 115 2.66 -9.81 -7.46
N LEU A 116 2.92 -8.89 -8.36
CA LEU A 116 1.92 -8.23 -9.17
C LEU A 116 1.61 -9.18 -10.31
N TYR A 117 0.37 -9.65 -10.36
CA TYR A 117 -0.14 -10.28 -11.58
C TYR A 117 0.13 -9.32 -12.74
N ARG A 118 1.05 -9.68 -13.65
CA ARG A 118 1.25 -8.99 -14.92
C ARG A 118 0.16 -9.46 -15.88
N PRO A 119 -0.79 -8.62 -16.30
CA PRO A 119 -1.63 -8.94 -17.43
C PRO A 119 -0.72 -8.88 -18.68
N GLY A 120 -0.67 -9.93 -19.50
CA GLY A 120 0.35 -10.16 -20.55
C GLY A 120 0.51 -9.07 -21.64
N TRP A 121 -0.30 -8.02 -21.63
CA TRP A 121 -0.19 -6.84 -22.50
C TRP A 121 0.85 -5.81 -22.02
N LEU A 122 1.33 -5.90 -20.78
CA LEU A 122 2.37 -4.99 -20.25
C LEU A 122 3.79 -5.37 -20.68
N ASP A 123 4.01 -6.61 -21.15
CA ASP A 123 5.28 -7.06 -21.72
C ASP A 123 5.42 -6.72 -23.23
N ALA A 124 4.41 -6.03 -23.80
CA ALA A 124 4.34 -5.66 -25.22
C ALA A 124 4.68 -4.18 -25.50
N LEU A 125 5.24 -3.46 -24.53
CA LEU A 125 5.75 -2.09 -24.61
C LEU A 125 7.19 -2.05 -24.12
#